data_AF-E6MH08-F1
#
_entry.id   AF-E6MH08-F1
#
_cell.length_a   1.000
_cell.length_b   1.000
_cell.length_c   1.000
_cell.angle_alpha   90.00
_cell.angle_beta   90.00
_cell.angle_gamma   90.00
#
_symmetry.space_group_name_H-M   'P 1'
#
loop_
_entity.id
_entity.type
_entity.pdbx_description
1 polymer ?
#
loop_
_entity_poly.entity_id
_entity_poly.type
_entity_poly.pdbx_seq_one_letter_code
_entity_poly.pdbx_strand_id
1 'polypeptide(L)'
;MQNCKIDKKRVFKEQIMIKKKRSPAKIIFFCILGILILVVAVSVFSKNGDTLDQDLIVKDNVNFNGDKIGECAYINVTDDFFKTIKAKDIKWFADHKVKGQEKKYDYIYIVDNSGDAILFPGSLIYTAYQGKIDDSDHPKDGAMKSIIGTWERKNGKYHYTKGKN
;
A
#
# COMPACT_ATOMS: atom_id res chain seq x y z
N MET A 1 34.94 -0.83 -78.79
CA MET A 1 35.01 0.31 -77.86
C MET A 1 33.63 0.90 -77.69
N GLN A 2 33.18 1.07 -76.43
CA GLN A 2 32.11 1.97 -75.95
C GLN A 2 30.66 1.68 -76.45
N ASN A 3 29.59 1.70 -75.65
CA ASN A 3 29.35 2.32 -74.34
C ASN A 3 28.25 1.56 -73.58
N CYS A 4 28.57 1.13 -72.37
CA CYS A 4 27.62 0.73 -71.34
C CYS A 4 26.95 2.00 -70.78
N LYS A 5 25.76 2.36 -71.28
CA LYS A 5 24.92 3.41 -70.69
C LYS A 5 24.08 2.79 -69.57
N ILE A 6 24.69 2.66 -68.40
CA ILE A 6 23.95 2.36 -67.16
C ILE A 6 23.15 3.61 -66.80
N ASP A 7 21.83 3.43 -66.83
CA ASP A 7 20.81 4.46 -66.65
C ASP A 7 20.82 5.00 -65.20
N LYS A 8 21.68 5.99 -64.93
CA LYS A 8 21.85 6.65 -63.62
C LYS A 8 20.56 7.27 -63.05
N LYS A 9 19.49 7.38 -63.84
CA LYS A 9 18.21 7.94 -63.38
C LYS A 9 17.43 7.00 -62.46
N ARG A 10 17.65 5.68 -62.52
CA ARG A 10 16.89 4.73 -61.69
C ARG A 10 17.42 4.65 -60.25
N VAL A 11 18.74 4.77 -60.06
CA VAL A 11 19.40 4.70 -58.74
C VAL A 11 19.13 5.95 -57.88
N PHE A 12 18.93 7.11 -58.51
CA PHE A 12 18.68 8.35 -57.76
C PHE A 12 17.27 8.41 -57.14
N LYS A 13 16.32 7.64 -57.70
CA LYS A 13 14.94 7.61 -57.19
C LYS A 13 14.77 6.67 -55.99
N GLU A 14 15.63 5.66 -55.85
CA GLU A 14 15.61 4.72 -54.73
C GLU A 14 16.37 5.23 -53.49
N GLN A 15 17.31 6.15 -53.64
CA GLN A 15 17.99 6.79 -52.49
C GLN A 15 17.13 7.86 -51.79
N ILE A 16 15.96 8.20 -52.37
CA ILE A 16 14.84 8.80 -51.62
C ILE A 16 14.10 7.69 -50.86
N MET A 17 14.88 6.77 -50.26
CA MET A 17 14.52 6.07 -49.04
C MET A 17 14.09 7.15 -48.04
N ILE A 18 12.78 7.38 -47.95
CA ILE A 18 11.93 7.22 -46.77
C ILE A 18 12.70 7.24 -45.41
N LYS A 19 13.60 8.19 -45.19
CA LYS A 19 13.88 8.70 -43.85
C LYS A 19 12.84 9.77 -43.63
N LYS A 20 11.63 9.33 -43.29
CA LYS A 20 10.58 10.18 -42.71
C LYS A 20 11.20 10.80 -41.46
N LYS A 21 11.81 11.98 -41.62
CA LYS A 21 12.47 12.75 -40.56
C LYS A 21 11.40 12.98 -39.50
N ARG A 22 11.43 12.18 -38.41
CA ARG A 22 10.51 12.36 -37.29
C ARG A 22 10.76 13.77 -36.78
N SER A 23 9.80 14.65 -37.00
CA SER A 23 9.88 16.03 -36.54
C SER A 23 10.14 16.01 -35.02
N PRO A 24 11.10 16.81 -34.51
CA PRO A 24 11.41 16.87 -33.08
C PRO A 24 10.15 17.17 -32.25
N ALA A 25 9.20 17.93 -32.80
CA ALA A 25 7.91 18.21 -32.17
C ALA A 25 7.08 16.95 -31.89
N LYS A 26 7.16 15.91 -32.74
CA LYS A 26 6.44 14.65 -32.54
C LYS A 26 7.05 13.84 -31.40
N ILE A 27 8.38 13.84 -31.27
CA ILE A 27 9.07 13.14 -30.17
C ILE A 27 8.73 13.81 -28.84
N ILE A 28 8.79 15.15 -28.79
CA ILE A 28 8.43 15.92 -27.59
C ILE A 28 6.97 15.67 -27.21
N PHE A 29 6.05 15.64 -28.16
CA PHE A 29 4.64 15.33 -27.92
C PHE A 29 4.44 13.94 -27.31
N PHE A 30 5.11 12.91 -27.83
CA PHE A 30 5.04 11.56 -27.25
C PHE A 30 5.65 11.49 -25.85
N CYS A 31 6.72 12.23 -25.57
CA CYS A 31 7.29 12.32 -24.23
C CYS A 31 6.34 12.98 -23.23
N ILE A 32 5.72 14.11 -23.60
CA ILE A 32 4.74 14.81 -22.75
C ILE A 32 3.51 13.94 -22.53
N LEU A 33 2.98 13.31 -23.59
CA LEU A 33 1.84 12.41 -23.48
C LEU A 33 2.16 11.19 -22.62
N GLY A 34 3.36 10.62 -22.73
CA GLY A 34 3.82 9.52 -21.89
C GLY A 34 3.95 9.90 -20.41
N ILE A 35 4.50 11.08 -20.12
CA ILE A 35 4.56 11.62 -18.75
C ILE A 35 3.15 11.88 -18.22
N LEU A 36 2.26 12.45 -19.04
CA LEU A 36 0.87 12.70 -18.65
C LEU A 36 0.13 11.39 -18.35
N ILE A 37 0.30 10.36 -19.19
CA ILE A 37 -0.24 9.02 -18.95
C ILE A 37 0.35 8.43 -17.66
N LEU A 38 1.64 8.61 -17.38
CA LEU A 38 2.27 8.15 -16.15
C LEU A 38 1.69 8.87 -14.92
N VAL A 39 1.53 10.19 -14.99
CA VAL A 39 0.95 11.01 -13.91
C VAL A 39 -0.52 10.64 -13.70
N VAL A 40 -1.30 10.47 -14.76
CA VAL A 40 -2.69 10.01 -14.71
C VAL A 40 -2.77 8.59 -14.15
N ALA A 41 -1.87 7.68 -14.53
CA ALA A 41 -1.84 6.34 -13.95
C ALA A 41 -1.55 6.40 -12.44
N VAL A 42 -0.54 7.16 -12.01
CA VAL A 42 -0.21 7.35 -10.57
C VAL A 42 -1.37 7.96 -9.79
N SER A 43 -2.11 8.91 -10.38
CA SER A 43 -3.26 9.55 -9.75
C SER A 43 -4.55 8.70 -9.80
N VAL A 44 -4.73 7.85 -10.82
CA VAL A 44 -5.82 6.86 -10.87
C VAL A 44 -5.56 5.70 -9.89
N PHE A 45 -4.30 5.34 -9.64
CA PHE A 45 -3.91 4.48 -8.52
C PHE A 45 -4.04 5.18 -7.16
N SER A 46 -4.12 6.51 -7.12
CA SER A 46 -4.37 7.30 -5.89
C SER A 46 -5.87 7.57 -5.65
N LYS A 47 -6.76 6.75 -6.20
CA LYS A 47 -8.17 6.80 -5.80
C LYS A 47 -8.30 6.23 -4.38
N ASN A 48 -8.36 7.16 -3.42
CA ASN A 48 -8.79 7.02 -2.03
C ASN A 48 -7.77 6.36 -1.09
N GLY A 49 -7.14 7.18 -0.23
CA GLY A 49 -6.95 6.95 1.22
C GLY A 49 -6.27 5.69 1.77
N ASP A 50 -6.00 4.66 0.97
CA ASP A 50 -5.61 3.35 1.47
C ASP A 50 -4.11 3.17 1.46
N THR A 51 -3.48 3.72 2.49
CA THR A 51 -2.07 3.50 2.79
C THR A 51 -1.90 3.15 4.25
N LEU A 52 -0.83 2.41 4.57
CA LEU A 52 -0.41 2.20 5.95
C LEU A 52 0.31 3.42 6.53
N ASP A 53 0.68 4.39 5.70
CA ASP A 53 1.35 5.63 6.11
C ASP A 53 0.39 6.76 6.51
N GLN A 54 -0.73 6.40 7.12
CA GLN A 54 -1.64 7.37 7.72
C GLN A 54 -1.14 7.77 9.11
N ASP A 55 -1.60 8.92 9.59
CA ASP A 55 -1.40 9.30 10.99
C ASP A 55 -2.26 8.42 11.90
N LEU A 56 -1.72 8.10 13.08
CA LEU A 56 -2.43 7.32 14.08
C LEU A 56 -3.56 8.15 14.70
N ILE A 57 -4.77 7.63 14.64
CA ILE A 57 -5.93 8.16 15.36
C ILE A 57 -5.88 7.60 16.78
N VAL A 58 -5.86 8.48 17.78
CA VAL A 58 -5.81 8.09 19.19
C VAL A 58 -7.21 7.99 19.76
N LYS A 59 -7.42 7.00 20.62
CA LYS A 59 -8.67 6.75 21.31
C LYS A 59 -8.40 6.33 22.75
N ASP A 60 -9.27 6.76 23.66
CA ASP A 60 -9.24 6.28 25.04
C ASP A 60 -9.52 4.77 25.09
N ASN A 61 -8.69 4.05 25.84
CA ASN A 61 -8.98 2.70 26.29
C ASN A 61 -9.74 2.82 27.61
N VAL A 62 -10.97 2.31 27.65
CA VAL A 62 -11.77 2.34 28.87
C VAL A 62 -12.09 0.95 29.40
N ASN A 63 -12.29 0.84 30.72
CA ASN A 63 -12.74 -0.40 31.36
C ASN A 63 -14.25 -0.63 31.13
N PHE A 64 -14.78 -1.73 31.68
CA PHE A 64 -16.21 -2.07 31.63
C PHE A 64 -17.14 -0.96 32.18
N ASN A 65 -16.66 -0.15 33.12
CA ASN A 65 -17.42 0.96 33.71
C ASN A 65 -17.33 2.24 32.86
N GLY A 66 -16.49 2.27 31.82
CA GLY A 66 -16.24 3.44 30.99
C GLY A 66 -15.13 4.37 31.50
N ASP A 67 -14.41 4.00 32.56
CA ASP A 67 -13.27 4.80 33.04
C ASP A 67 -12.06 4.60 32.14
N LYS A 68 -11.37 5.69 31.81
CA LYS A 68 -10.10 5.63 31.05
C LYS A 68 -9.03 4.88 31.85
N ILE A 69 -8.53 3.81 31.25
CA ILE A 69 -7.43 2.98 31.77
C ILE A 69 -6.15 3.10 30.94
N GLY A 70 -6.22 3.73 29.77
CA GLY A 70 -5.08 3.99 28.91
C GLY A 70 -5.47 4.60 27.57
N GLU A 71 -4.62 4.45 26.56
CA GLU A 71 -4.86 4.94 25.20
C GLU A 71 -4.50 3.89 24.17
N CYS A 72 -5.25 3.87 23.09
CA CYS A 72 -5.03 3.03 21.92
C CYS A 72 -4.88 3.90 20.70
N ALA A 73 -4.25 3.36 19.67
CA ALA A 73 -4.06 4.08 18.43
C ALA A 73 -4.35 3.19 17.21
N TYR A 74 -4.89 3.78 16.15
CA TYR A 74 -5.25 3.00 14.98
C TYR A 74 -5.19 3.79 13.68
N ILE A 75 -5.21 3.04 12.57
CA ILE A 75 -5.52 3.57 11.24
C ILE A 75 -6.74 2.84 10.68
N ASN A 76 -7.55 3.56 9.92
CA ASN A 76 -8.65 2.98 9.15
C ASN A 76 -8.18 2.75 7.71
N VAL A 77 -8.53 1.59 7.17
CA VAL A 77 -8.31 1.26 5.76
C VAL A 77 -9.61 0.73 5.16
N THR A 78 -9.74 0.71 3.84
CA THR A 78 -10.86 0.00 3.23
C THR A 78 -10.71 -1.50 3.39
N ASP A 79 -11.87 -2.17 3.38
CA ASP A 79 -11.99 -3.63 3.43
C ASP A 79 -11.22 -4.30 2.29
N ASP A 80 -11.15 -3.66 1.11
CA ASP A 80 -10.41 -4.19 -0.03
C ASP A 80 -8.90 -4.05 0.17
N PHE A 81 -8.43 -2.92 0.70
CA PHE A 81 -7.02 -2.77 1.04
C PHE A 81 -6.59 -3.74 2.14
N PHE A 82 -7.40 -3.89 3.18
CA PHE A 82 -7.11 -4.78 4.31
C PHE A 82 -6.82 -6.22 3.86
N LYS A 83 -7.61 -6.75 2.91
CA LYS A 83 -7.42 -8.09 2.32
C LYS A 83 -6.11 -8.24 1.55
N THR A 84 -5.50 -7.15 1.12
CA THR A 84 -4.23 -7.15 0.38
C THR A 84 -2.99 -7.06 1.27
N ILE A 85 -3.16 -6.80 2.57
CA ILE A 85 -2.05 -6.66 3.52
C ILE A 85 -1.26 -7.97 3.60
N LYS A 86 0.06 -7.89 3.38
CA LYS A 86 0.97 -9.03 3.45
C LYS A 86 2.00 -8.82 4.55
N ALA A 87 2.78 -9.87 4.82
CA ALA A 87 3.85 -9.86 5.82
C ALA A 87 4.83 -8.68 5.68
N LYS A 88 5.15 -8.25 4.45
CA LYS A 88 6.03 -7.10 4.20
C LYS A 88 5.41 -5.77 4.66
N ASP A 89 4.09 -5.65 4.56
CA ASP A 89 3.35 -4.43 4.86
C ASP A 89 3.15 -4.34 6.38
N ILE A 90 2.87 -5.46 7.03
CA ILE A 90 2.86 -5.59 8.51
C ILE A 90 4.24 -5.26 9.08
N LYS A 91 5.31 -5.76 8.46
CA LYS A 91 6.69 -5.40 8.86
C LYS A 91 6.91 -3.90 8.76
N TRP A 92 6.52 -3.29 7.64
CA TRP A 92 6.66 -1.86 7.43
C TRP A 92 5.90 -1.08 8.51
N PHE A 93 4.63 -1.40 8.74
CA PHE A 93 3.82 -0.74 9.77
C PHE A 93 4.40 -0.91 11.16
N ALA A 94 4.85 -2.11 11.52
CA ALA A 94 5.49 -2.37 12.80
C ALA A 94 6.76 -1.52 13.00
N ASP A 95 7.60 -1.41 11.97
CA ASP A 95 8.87 -0.68 12.05
C ASP A 95 8.69 0.84 12.09
N HIS A 96 7.62 1.38 11.50
CA HIS A 96 7.43 2.84 11.34
C HIS A 96 6.33 3.43 12.22
N LYS A 97 5.30 2.66 12.58
CA LYS A 97 4.14 3.15 13.33
C LYS A 97 4.04 2.54 14.74
N VAL A 98 4.52 1.32 14.94
CA VAL A 98 4.40 0.60 16.24
C VAL A 98 5.66 0.73 17.10
N LYS A 99 6.84 0.59 16.51
CA LYS A 99 8.12 0.61 17.23
C LYS A 99 8.29 1.88 18.07
N GLY A 100 8.59 1.72 19.36
CA GLY A 100 8.82 2.83 20.29
C GLY A 100 7.54 3.40 20.91
N GLN A 101 6.37 2.82 20.62
CA GLN A 101 5.09 3.26 21.19
C GLN A 101 4.66 2.46 22.42
N GLU A 102 5.47 1.49 22.89
CA GLU A 102 5.14 0.59 24.01
C GLU A 102 4.87 1.27 25.36
N LYS A 103 5.27 2.53 25.51
CA LYS A 103 4.97 3.35 26.71
C LYS A 103 3.81 4.33 26.50
N LYS A 104 3.32 4.45 25.27
CA LYS A 104 2.35 5.47 24.88
C LYS A 104 0.96 4.88 24.68
N TYR A 105 0.87 3.72 24.03
CA TYR A 105 -0.41 3.09 23.73
C TYR A 105 -0.42 1.65 24.19
N ASP A 106 -1.55 1.22 24.75
CA ASP A 106 -1.76 -0.16 25.19
C ASP A 106 -1.78 -1.11 23.99
N TYR A 107 -2.38 -0.70 22.89
CA TYR A 107 -2.35 -1.42 21.61
C TYR A 107 -2.45 -0.47 20.44
N ILE A 108 -1.86 -0.90 19.32
CA ILE A 108 -2.01 -0.27 18.01
C ILE A 108 -2.66 -1.24 17.06
N TYR A 109 -3.61 -0.80 16.24
CA TYR A 109 -4.23 -1.68 15.26
C TYR A 109 -4.49 -1.02 13.90
N ILE A 110 -4.48 -1.86 12.86
CA ILE A 110 -4.99 -1.55 11.53
C ILE A 110 -6.40 -2.13 11.50
N VAL A 111 -7.42 -1.35 11.13
CA VAL A 111 -8.81 -1.83 11.09
C VAL A 111 -9.51 -1.40 9.80
N ASP A 112 -10.38 -2.28 9.29
CA ASP A 112 -11.23 -1.97 8.14
C ASP A 112 -12.64 -1.50 8.56
N ASN A 113 -13.46 -1.09 7.60
CA ASN A 113 -14.80 -0.55 7.90
C ASN A 113 -15.77 -1.64 8.39
N SER A 114 -15.43 -2.90 8.18
CA SER A 114 -16.19 -4.06 8.65
C SER A 114 -15.74 -4.53 10.04
N GLY A 115 -14.74 -3.91 10.65
CA GLY A 115 -14.19 -4.26 11.95
C GLY A 115 -13.21 -5.45 11.94
N ASP A 116 -12.74 -5.90 10.76
CA ASP A 116 -11.57 -6.78 10.71
C ASP A 116 -10.32 -5.97 11.05
N ALA A 117 -9.46 -6.53 11.91
CA ALA A 117 -8.32 -5.83 12.46
C ALA A 117 -7.06 -6.69 12.56
N ILE A 118 -5.91 -6.01 12.49
CA ILE A 118 -4.60 -6.53 12.88
C ILE A 118 -4.12 -5.70 14.07
N LEU A 119 -4.06 -6.32 15.26
CA LEU A 119 -3.76 -5.67 16.54
C LEU A 119 -2.37 -6.06 17.05
N PHE A 120 -1.57 -5.07 17.42
CA PHE A 120 -0.27 -5.21 18.06
C PHE A 120 -0.43 -5.00 19.57
N PRO A 121 -0.49 -6.08 20.38
CA PRO A 121 -0.70 -5.97 21.82
C PRO A 121 0.50 -5.34 22.52
N GLY A 122 0.27 -4.49 23.50
CA GLY A 122 1.32 -3.75 24.21
C GLY A 122 2.08 -2.76 23.32
N SER A 123 1.56 -2.46 22.13
CA SER A 123 2.29 -1.78 21.05
C SER A 123 3.66 -2.41 20.77
N LEU A 124 3.74 -3.74 20.85
CA LEU A 124 4.97 -4.49 20.62
C LEU A 124 5.07 -4.98 19.17
N ILE A 125 6.28 -4.95 18.64
CA ILE A 125 6.58 -5.37 17.25
C ILE A 125 6.79 -6.89 17.09
N TYR A 126 6.63 -7.70 18.13
CA TYR A 126 6.98 -9.13 18.06
C TYR A 126 5.83 -9.99 17.56
N THR A 127 4.61 -9.59 17.89
CA THR A 127 3.39 -10.34 17.59
C THR A 127 2.28 -9.37 17.21
N ALA A 128 1.41 -9.78 16.29
CA ALA A 128 0.13 -9.14 16.07
C ALA A 128 -0.97 -10.20 15.93
N TYR A 129 -2.16 -9.91 16.41
CA TYR A 129 -3.34 -10.75 16.25
C TYR A 129 -4.16 -10.26 15.08
N GLN A 130 -4.75 -11.18 14.31
CA GLN A 130 -5.72 -10.85 13.27
C GLN A 130 -7.08 -11.42 13.65
N GLY A 131 -8.15 -10.65 13.46
CA GLY A 131 -9.50 -11.04 13.84
C GLY A 131 -10.49 -9.90 13.78
N LYS A 132 -11.56 -9.96 14.57
CA LYS A 132 -12.58 -8.91 14.65
C LYS A 132 -12.41 -8.09 15.92
N ILE A 133 -12.53 -6.76 15.80
CA ILE A 133 -12.74 -5.90 16.97
C ILE A 133 -14.20 -6.01 17.43
N ASP A 134 -14.45 -5.71 18.71
CA ASP A 134 -15.82 -5.59 19.18
C ASP A 134 -16.43 -4.28 18.67
N ASP A 135 -17.42 -4.41 17.80
CA ASP A 135 -18.12 -3.32 17.10
C ASP A 135 -19.55 -3.13 17.63
N SER A 136 -19.88 -3.76 18.77
CA SER A 136 -21.10 -3.42 19.50
C SER A 136 -21.00 -1.97 20.00
N ASP A 137 -22.15 -1.28 20.20
CA ASP A 137 -22.35 0.18 20.44
C ASP A 137 -21.46 0.86 21.52
N HIS A 138 -20.55 0.11 22.10
CA HIS A 138 -19.39 0.54 22.86
C HIS A 138 -18.11 0.06 22.17
N PRO A 139 -17.55 0.80 21.19
CA PRO A 139 -16.21 0.51 20.66
C PRO A 139 -15.11 0.86 21.69
N LYS A 140 -15.44 0.83 22.99
CA LYS A 140 -14.82 1.53 24.12
C LYS A 140 -13.41 1.01 24.45
N ASP A 141 -13.11 -0.19 24.02
CA ASP A 141 -12.00 -0.94 24.59
C ASP A 141 -10.92 -1.22 23.55
N GLY A 142 -11.18 -1.06 22.24
CA GLY A 142 -10.25 -1.53 21.19
C GLY A 142 -9.84 -3.01 21.31
N ALA A 143 -10.59 -3.78 22.10
CA ALA A 143 -10.34 -5.19 22.37
C ALA A 143 -10.78 -6.05 21.17
N MET A 144 -10.04 -7.13 20.92
CA MET A 144 -10.44 -8.12 19.93
C MET A 144 -11.60 -8.99 20.45
N LYS A 145 -12.70 -8.99 19.70
CA LYS A 145 -13.84 -9.90 19.90
C LYS A 145 -13.50 -11.34 19.53
N SER A 146 -12.69 -11.52 18.49
CA SER A 146 -12.22 -12.84 18.07
C SER A 146 -10.84 -12.74 17.46
N ILE A 147 -10.07 -13.82 17.57
CA ILE A 147 -8.75 -13.97 16.96
C ILE A 147 -8.83 -15.14 15.98
N ILE A 148 -8.63 -14.85 14.69
CA ILE A 148 -8.64 -15.84 13.60
C ILE A 148 -7.22 -16.23 13.17
N GLY A 149 -6.20 -15.51 13.65
CA GLY A 149 -4.81 -15.85 13.41
C GLY A 149 -3.82 -14.91 14.08
N THR A 150 -2.54 -15.23 13.91
CA THR A 150 -1.44 -14.55 14.57
C THR A 150 -0.30 -14.34 13.59
N TRP A 151 0.24 -13.13 13.58
CA TRP A 151 1.44 -12.74 12.88
C TRP A 151 2.61 -12.70 13.85
N GLU A 152 3.58 -13.57 13.68
CA GLU A 152 4.78 -13.62 14.53
C GLU A 152 6.00 -13.11 13.77
N ARG A 153 6.76 -12.22 14.40
CA ARG A 153 8.01 -11.72 13.83
C ARG A 153 9.16 -12.67 14.17
N LYS A 154 9.70 -13.34 13.15
CA LYS A 154 10.89 -14.21 13.24
C LYS A 154 11.93 -13.77 12.24
N ASN A 155 13.18 -13.61 12.68
CA ASN A 155 14.30 -13.18 11.82
C ASN A 155 13.98 -11.91 10.99
N GLY A 156 13.29 -10.95 11.60
CA GLY A 156 12.92 -9.68 10.96
C GLY A 156 11.76 -9.75 9.96
N LYS A 157 11.10 -10.91 9.78
CA LYS A 157 9.95 -11.10 8.90
C LYS A 157 8.74 -11.59 9.69
N TYR A 158 7.54 -11.21 9.25
CA TYR A 158 6.31 -11.72 9.85
C TYR A 158 5.85 -13.01 9.16
N HIS A 159 5.37 -13.95 9.97
CA HIS A 159 4.80 -15.21 9.54
C HIS A 159 3.39 -15.34 10.09
N TYR A 160 2.42 -15.61 9.22
CA TYR A 160 1.04 -15.83 9.62
C TYR A 160 0.81 -17.28 10.02
N THR A 161 0.18 -17.48 11.18
CA THR A 161 -0.37 -18.75 11.63
C THR A 161 -1.86 -18.57 11.83
N LYS A 162 -2.66 -19.36 11.11
CA LYS A 162 -4.11 -19.35 11.28
C LYS A 162 -4.48 -19.92 12.65
N GLY A 163 -5.41 -19.28 13.35
CA GLY A 163 -6.00 -19.79 14.58
C GLY A 163 -6.77 -21.08 14.33
N LYS A 164 -6.83 -21.96 15.33
CA LYS A 164 -7.75 -23.10 15.32
C LYS A 164 -9.11 -22.57 15.72
N ASN A 165 -10.03 -22.49 14.77
CA ASN A 165 -11.45 -22.23 15.04
C ASN A 165 -12.10 -23.43 15.69
#